data_AF-A0A813I608-F1
#
_entry.id   AF-A0A813I608-F1
#
_cell.length_a   1.000
_cell.length_b   1.000
_cell.length_c   1.000
_cell.angle_alpha   90.00
_cell.angle_beta   90.00
_cell.angle_gamma   90.00
#
_symmetry.space_group_name_H-M   'P 1'
#
loop_
_entity.id
_entity.type
_entity.pdbx_description
1 polymer ?
#
loop_
_entity_poly.entity_id
_entity_poly.type
_entity_poly.pdbx_seq_one_letter_code
_entity_poly.pdbx_strand_id
1 'polypeptide(L)'
;GEADAGRGPQRPAEIDERYKRYFRWAQGRGHTGAEYIVLTGQWRCEPFGPWVALEPNIVPYSVDPGIEHWNLWYHPGTTPGSTDLDVEAALRHLRLFMPSVSEDEVVIWQNLPEFRSIPEVAHMHVFLRPGSGSRSA
;
A
#
# COMPACT_ATOMS: atom_id res chain seq x y z
N GLY A 1 -6.29 13.86 18.42
CA GLY A 1 -6.56 13.56 17.00
C GLY A 1 -5.26 13.34 16.26
N GLU A 2 -5.29 13.03 14.97
CA GLU A 2 -4.08 12.78 14.14
C GLU A 2 -3.09 13.97 14.18
N ALA A 3 -3.60 15.20 14.33
CA ALA A 3 -2.82 16.41 14.59
C ALA A 3 -2.10 16.43 15.95
N ASP A 4 -2.63 15.75 16.97
CA ASP A 4 -2.01 15.61 18.31
C ASP A 4 -1.01 14.43 18.35
N ALA A 5 -1.12 13.47 17.42
CA ALA A 5 -0.29 12.26 17.36
C ALA A 5 1.02 12.43 16.56
N GLY A 6 1.21 13.58 15.88
CA GLY A 6 2.37 13.85 15.03
C GLY A 6 2.23 13.28 13.61
N ARG A 7 3.33 13.26 12.83
CA ARG A 7 3.37 12.88 11.39
C ARG A 7 3.07 11.39 11.09
N GLY A 8 2.34 10.69 11.96
CA GLY A 8 2.21 9.24 11.90
C GLY A 8 3.55 8.52 12.18
N PRO A 9 3.65 7.22 11.84
CA PRO A 9 4.86 6.44 12.02
C PRO A 9 6.05 7.08 11.30
N GLN A 10 7.13 7.36 12.04
CA GLN A 10 8.36 7.86 11.43
C GLN A 10 9.15 6.71 10.79
N ARG A 11 9.85 7.03 9.70
CA ARG A 11 10.77 6.11 9.05
C ARG A 11 12.18 6.32 9.61
N PRO A 12 12.97 5.24 9.80
CA PRO A 12 14.40 5.38 10.03
C PRO A 12 15.07 6.11 8.85
N ALA A 13 16.13 6.87 9.12
CA ALA A 13 16.84 7.65 8.09
C ALA A 13 17.33 6.79 6.91
N GLU A 14 17.72 5.54 7.17
CA GLU A 14 18.14 4.59 6.13
C GLU A 14 17.00 4.20 5.17
N ILE A 15 15.77 4.13 5.67
CA ILE A 15 14.57 3.80 4.88
C ILE A 15 14.20 5.00 4.00
N ASP A 16 14.33 6.22 4.52
CA ASP A 16 14.17 7.44 3.72
C ASP A 16 15.21 7.57 2.61
N GLU A 17 16.47 7.18 2.85
CA GLU A 17 17.47 7.16 1.79
C GLU A 17 17.18 6.10 0.71
N ARG A 18 16.64 4.94 1.10
CA ARG A 18 16.13 3.94 0.13
C ARG A 18 15.00 4.53 -0.71
N TYR A 19 14.05 5.21 -0.09
CA TYR A 19 12.95 5.91 -0.76
C TYR A 19 13.47 6.90 -1.81
N LYS A 20 14.38 7.80 -1.41
CA LYS A 20 14.98 8.79 -2.34
C LYS A 20 15.70 8.12 -3.51
N ARG A 21 16.44 7.03 -3.26
CA ARG A 21 17.12 6.28 -4.34
C ARG A 21 16.15 5.69 -5.34
N TYR A 22 15.03 5.13 -4.87
CA TYR A 22 14.00 4.58 -5.74
C TYR A 22 13.38 5.65 -6.66
N PHE A 23 13.01 6.80 -6.10
CA PHE A 23 12.47 7.91 -6.90
C PHE A 23 13.47 8.42 -7.95
N ARG A 24 14.75 8.56 -7.58
CA ARG A 24 15.80 8.91 -8.54
C ARG A 24 15.96 7.87 -9.65
N TRP A 25 15.87 6.58 -9.30
CA TRP A 25 15.97 5.48 -10.26
C TRP A 25 14.81 5.46 -11.27
N ALA A 26 13.58 5.74 -10.80
CA ALA A 26 12.39 5.86 -11.65
C ALA A 26 12.48 7.10 -12.55
N GLN A 27 12.86 8.25 -11.98
CA GLN A 27 13.05 9.49 -12.72
C GLN A 27 14.12 9.35 -13.82
N GLY A 28 15.22 8.64 -13.54
CA GLY A 28 16.26 8.36 -14.54
C GLY A 28 15.79 7.54 -15.74
N ARG A 29 14.60 6.93 -15.67
CA ARG A 29 13.93 6.21 -16.77
C ARG A 29 12.78 7.00 -17.41
N GLY A 30 12.57 8.25 -16.99
CA GLY A 30 11.49 9.09 -17.48
C GLY A 30 10.12 8.70 -16.92
N HIS A 31 10.07 8.03 -15.75
CA HIS A 31 8.83 7.69 -15.08
C HIS A 31 8.65 8.48 -13.79
N THR A 32 7.45 8.97 -13.56
CA THR A 32 6.95 9.41 -12.25
C THR A 32 6.67 8.19 -11.35
N GLY A 33 6.49 8.42 -10.04
CA GLY A 33 6.10 7.35 -9.12
C GLY A 33 4.76 6.70 -9.50
N ALA A 34 3.79 7.51 -9.92
CA ALA A 34 2.48 7.04 -10.35
C ALA A 34 2.56 6.18 -11.63
N GLU A 35 3.29 6.65 -12.65
CA GLU A 35 3.49 5.90 -13.90
C GLU A 35 4.17 4.56 -13.64
N TYR A 36 5.17 4.54 -12.76
CA TYR A 36 5.83 3.30 -12.41
C TYR A 36 4.84 2.27 -11.82
N ILE A 37 4.02 2.69 -10.83
CA ILE A 37 3.03 1.80 -10.22
C ILE A 37 2.06 1.25 -11.27
N VAL A 38 1.56 2.12 -12.16
CA VAL A 38 0.66 1.73 -13.26
C VAL A 38 1.33 0.68 -14.16
N LEU A 39 2.60 0.86 -14.50
CA LEU A 39 3.34 -0.03 -15.39
C LEU A 39 3.71 -1.37 -14.75
N THR A 40 4.01 -1.41 -13.45
CA THR A 40 4.51 -2.62 -12.78
C THR A 40 3.49 -3.39 -11.97
N GLY A 41 2.34 -2.77 -11.66
CA GLY A 41 1.28 -3.38 -10.87
C GLY A 41 0.77 -4.68 -11.50
N GLN A 42 0.68 -5.74 -10.69
CA GLN A 42 0.00 -6.97 -11.08
C GLN A 42 -1.51 -6.81 -10.86
N TRP A 43 -2.15 -6.08 -11.77
CA TRP A 43 -3.54 -5.68 -11.64
C TRP A 43 -4.52 -6.87 -11.70
N ARG A 44 -5.45 -6.93 -10.74
CA ARG A 44 -6.59 -7.85 -10.67
C ARG A 44 -7.87 -7.03 -10.47
N CYS A 45 -9.02 -7.57 -10.84
CA CYS A 45 -10.30 -6.92 -10.58
C CYS A 45 -11.37 -7.97 -10.22
N GLU A 46 -12.32 -7.58 -9.37
CA GLU A 46 -13.61 -8.27 -9.27
C GLU A 46 -14.46 -7.99 -10.52
N PRO A 47 -15.46 -8.83 -10.84
CA PRO A 47 -16.44 -8.49 -11.86
C PRO A 47 -17.08 -7.13 -11.56
N PHE A 48 -16.93 -6.18 -12.49
CA PHE A 48 -17.42 -4.81 -12.37
C PHE A 48 -16.78 -3.95 -11.24
N GLY A 49 -15.74 -4.48 -10.59
CA GLY A 49 -15.00 -3.78 -9.54
C GLY A 49 -13.83 -2.93 -10.07
N PRO A 50 -13.15 -2.19 -9.18
CA PRO A 50 -11.94 -1.48 -9.55
C PRO A 50 -10.81 -2.46 -9.87
N TRP A 51 -9.85 -2.02 -10.69
CA TRP A 51 -8.58 -2.72 -10.83
C TRP A 51 -7.69 -2.36 -9.65
N VAL A 52 -7.18 -3.39 -8.97
CA VAL A 52 -6.32 -3.27 -7.80
C VAL A 52 -5.03 -4.05 -7.99
N ALA A 53 -3.95 -3.64 -7.35
CA ALA A 53 -2.69 -4.37 -7.29
C ALA A 53 -2.17 -4.41 -5.86
N LEU A 54 -1.53 -5.51 -5.47
CA LEU A 54 -0.93 -5.67 -4.15
C LEU A 54 0.58 -5.86 -4.30
N GLU A 55 1.37 -5.04 -3.61
CA GLU A 55 2.83 -5.16 -3.60
C GLU A 55 3.40 -4.94 -2.19
N PRO A 56 4.55 -5.56 -1.85
CA PRO A 56 5.26 -5.22 -0.63
C PRO A 56 5.61 -3.74 -0.64
N ASN A 57 5.43 -3.05 0.48
CA ASN A 57 5.81 -1.65 0.57
C ASN A 57 7.34 -1.55 0.49
N ILE A 58 7.85 -0.92 -0.57
CA ILE A 58 9.28 -0.72 -0.81
C ILE A 58 9.98 0.04 0.34
N VAL A 59 9.22 0.85 1.08
CA VAL A 59 9.69 1.73 2.16
C VAL A 59 8.76 1.56 3.35
N PRO A 60 8.84 0.40 4.03
CA PRO A 60 7.91 0.05 5.07
C PRO A 60 8.12 0.94 6.30
N TYR A 61 7.03 1.24 7.00
CA TYR A 61 7.08 1.84 8.33
C TYR A 61 7.77 0.93 9.35
N SER A 62 8.27 1.54 10.43
CA SER A 62 8.78 0.81 11.57
C SER A 62 7.61 0.16 12.31
N VAL A 63 7.47 -1.15 12.16
CA VAL A 63 6.44 -1.99 12.79
C VAL A 63 7.08 -3.12 13.57
N ASP A 64 6.30 -3.80 14.42
CA ASP A 64 6.79 -4.90 15.24
C ASP A 64 7.34 -6.06 14.39
N PRO A 65 8.33 -6.83 14.90
CA PRO A 65 8.88 -7.96 14.19
C PRO A 65 7.80 -8.96 13.75
N GLY A 66 7.88 -9.37 12.49
CA GLY A 66 6.93 -10.28 11.88
C GLY A 66 5.76 -9.58 11.19
N ILE A 67 5.44 -8.32 11.52
CA ILE A 67 4.41 -7.59 10.77
C ILE A 67 4.94 -7.23 9.39
N GLU A 68 4.21 -7.64 8.36
CA GLU A 68 4.50 -7.28 6.98
C GLU A 68 3.72 -6.02 6.60
N HIS A 69 4.29 -5.20 5.72
CA HIS A 69 3.65 -3.98 5.24
C HIS A 69 3.59 -3.98 3.72
N TRP A 70 2.38 -3.90 3.22
CA TRP A 70 2.02 -3.95 1.81
C TRP A 70 1.27 -2.68 1.41
N ASN A 71 1.26 -2.37 0.12
CA ASN A 71 0.39 -1.36 -0.47
C ASN A 71 -0.64 -2.05 -1.35
N LEU A 72 -1.92 -1.76 -1.09
CA LEU A 72 -3.02 -2.09 -2.00
C LEU A 72 -3.32 -0.86 -2.85
N TRP A 73 -2.86 -0.89 -4.10
CA TRP A 73 -3.04 0.18 -5.08
C TRP A 73 -4.34 0.01 -5.85
N TYR A 74 -4.97 1.13 -6.20
CA TYR A 74 -6.14 1.19 -7.05
C TYR A 74 -5.78 1.91 -8.34
N HIS A 75 -6.08 1.28 -9.48
CA HIS A 75 -5.68 1.79 -10.79
C HIS A 75 -6.37 3.15 -11.05
N PRO A 76 -5.63 4.20 -11.49
CA PRO A 76 -6.19 5.54 -11.65
C PRO A 76 -7.28 5.61 -12.74
N GLY A 77 -7.29 4.67 -13.68
CA GLY A 77 -8.35 4.54 -14.69
C GLY A 77 -9.71 4.07 -14.15
N THR A 78 -9.76 3.50 -12.93
CA THR A 78 -11.01 3.08 -12.28
C THR A 78 -11.28 3.77 -10.96
N THR A 79 -10.25 4.33 -10.32
CA THR A 79 -10.37 4.95 -9.00
C THR A 79 -9.47 6.17 -8.92
N PRO A 80 -10.02 7.40 -8.85
CA PRO A 80 -9.22 8.61 -8.71
C PRO A 80 -8.30 8.58 -7.48
N GLY A 81 -7.11 9.16 -7.59
CA GLY A 81 -6.14 9.21 -6.48
C GLY A 81 -6.65 9.95 -5.22
N SER A 82 -7.60 10.86 -5.39
CA SER A 82 -8.26 11.59 -4.31
C SER A 82 -9.38 10.82 -3.61
N THR A 83 -9.69 9.60 -4.05
CA THR A 83 -10.79 8.80 -3.47
C THR A 83 -10.49 8.48 -2.01
N ASP A 84 -11.51 8.68 -1.16
CA ASP A 84 -11.57 8.13 0.18
C ASP A 84 -12.04 6.69 0.08
N LEU A 85 -11.17 5.75 0.46
CA LEU A 85 -11.38 4.33 0.18
C LEU A 85 -12.09 3.66 1.35
N ASP A 86 -13.08 2.81 1.04
CA ASP A 86 -13.79 2.01 2.03
C ASP A 86 -12.94 0.81 2.49
N VAL A 87 -12.77 0.67 3.82
CA VAL A 87 -11.93 -0.38 4.43
C VAL A 87 -12.52 -1.78 4.20
N GLU A 88 -13.84 -1.93 4.28
CA GLU A 88 -14.49 -3.22 4.05
C GLU A 88 -14.31 -3.68 2.60
N ALA A 89 -14.43 -2.77 1.64
CA ALA A 89 -14.13 -3.03 0.23
C ALA A 89 -12.65 -3.37 0.02
N ALA A 90 -11.74 -2.66 0.68
CA ALA A 90 -10.31 -2.94 0.58
C ALA A 90 -9.95 -4.35 1.07
N LEU A 91 -10.58 -4.82 2.14
CA LEU A 91 -10.41 -6.20 2.60
C LEU A 91 -10.88 -7.24 1.57
N ARG A 92 -12.03 -6.99 0.91
CA ARG A 92 -12.49 -7.87 -0.18
C ARG A 92 -11.48 -7.90 -1.33
N HIS A 93 -10.98 -6.73 -1.73
CA HIS A 93 -9.98 -6.61 -2.78
C HIS A 93 -8.63 -7.26 -2.40
N LEU A 94 -8.20 -7.16 -1.14
CA LEU A 94 -7.01 -7.86 -0.63
C LEU A 94 -7.13 -9.37 -0.80
N ARG A 95 -8.33 -9.93 -0.54
CA ARG A 95 -8.61 -11.36 -0.68
C ARG A 95 -8.54 -11.87 -2.13
N LEU A 96 -8.49 -10.98 -3.14
CA LEU A 96 -8.15 -11.39 -4.52
C LEU A 96 -6.72 -11.90 -4.65
N PHE A 97 -5.82 -11.46 -3.76
CA PHE A 97 -4.41 -11.82 -3.74
C PHE A 97 -4.09 -12.82 -2.62
N MET A 98 -4.74 -12.66 -1.48
CA MET A 98 -4.53 -13.47 -0.28
C MET A 98 -5.86 -14.01 0.26
N PRO A 99 -6.46 -15.03 -0.38
CA PRO A 99 -7.82 -15.49 -0.07
C PRO A 99 -8.01 -16.00 1.36
N SER A 100 -6.93 -16.40 2.03
CA SER A 100 -6.94 -16.96 3.38
C SER A 100 -6.82 -15.93 4.49
N VAL A 101 -6.57 -14.64 4.18
CA VAL A 101 -6.40 -13.61 5.21
C VAL A 101 -7.72 -13.36 5.95
N SER A 102 -7.69 -13.51 7.27
CA SER A 102 -8.79 -13.18 8.16
C SER A 102 -8.72 -11.73 8.65
N GLU A 103 -9.84 -11.24 9.18
CA GLU A 103 -9.97 -9.85 9.65
C GLU A 103 -9.08 -9.55 10.86
N ASP A 104 -8.80 -10.55 11.70
CA ASP A 104 -7.96 -10.43 12.88
C ASP A 104 -6.45 -10.49 12.57
N GLU A 105 -6.08 -10.80 11.32
CA GLU A 105 -4.69 -10.84 10.84
C GLU A 105 -4.26 -9.54 10.17
N VAL A 106 -5.20 -8.62 9.88
CA VAL A 106 -4.95 -7.48 9.02
C VAL A 106 -5.39 -6.16 9.64
N VAL A 107 -4.54 -5.14 9.49
CA VAL A 107 -4.91 -3.74 9.68
C VAL A 107 -4.79 -3.03 8.33
N ILE A 108 -5.87 -2.40 7.89
CA ILE A 108 -5.91 -1.64 6.64
C ILE A 108 -6.17 -0.17 6.98
N TRP A 109 -5.39 0.72 6.38
CA TRP A 109 -5.48 2.14 6.65
C TRP A 109 -5.08 2.99 5.43
N GLN A 110 -5.68 4.17 5.29
CA GLN A 110 -5.35 5.13 4.24
C GLN A 110 -4.74 6.40 4.86
N ASN A 111 -3.60 6.84 4.33
CA ASN A 111 -3.03 8.14 4.67
C ASN A 111 -4.01 9.29 4.36
N LEU A 112 -4.04 10.31 5.24
CA LEU A 112 -4.65 11.59 4.91
C LEU A 112 -4.06 12.16 3.61
N PRO A 113 -4.86 12.90 2.80
CA PRO A 113 -4.42 13.40 1.49
C PRO A 113 -3.06 14.11 1.49
N GLU A 114 -2.78 14.95 2.48
CA GLU A 114 -1.54 15.73 2.61
C GLU A 114 -0.30 14.88 2.96
N PHE A 115 -0.49 13.64 3.40
CA PHE A 115 0.59 12.71 3.74
C PHE A 115 0.80 11.62 2.68
N ARG A 116 -0.01 11.61 1.61
CA ARG A 116 0.15 10.66 0.50
C ARG A 116 1.40 10.99 -0.30
N SER A 117 2.23 9.98 -0.49
CA SER A 117 3.50 10.16 -1.20
C SER A 117 3.36 10.10 -2.72
N ILE A 118 2.26 9.52 -3.20
CA ILE A 118 1.88 9.44 -4.63
C ILE A 118 0.38 9.75 -4.68
N PRO A 119 -0.02 11.04 -4.58
CA PRO A 119 -1.43 11.44 -4.48
C PRO A 119 -2.25 11.14 -5.75
N GLU A 120 -1.59 10.87 -6.87
CA GLU A 120 -2.23 10.54 -8.14
C GLU A 120 -2.81 9.11 -8.17
N VAL A 121 -2.36 8.23 -7.27
CA VAL A 121 -2.80 6.83 -7.22
C VAL A 121 -3.40 6.53 -5.84
N ALA A 122 -4.68 6.15 -5.83
CA ALA A 122 -5.38 5.79 -4.61
C ALA A 122 -4.77 4.49 -4.05
N HIS A 123 -4.47 4.47 -2.75
CA HIS A 123 -3.92 3.29 -2.10
C HIS A 123 -4.25 3.22 -0.63
N MET A 124 -4.21 2.00 -0.11
CA MET A 124 -4.23 1.72 1.31
C MET A 124 -2.96 0.98 1.72
N HIS A 125 -2.51 1.26 2.93
CA HIS A 125 -1.50 0.49 3.65
C HIS A 125 -2.17 -0.73 4.26
N VAL A 126 -1.57 -1.89 4.02
CA VAL A 126 -2.04 -3.17 4.54
C VAL A 126 -0.93 -3.74 5.43
N PHE A 127 -1.22 -3.90 6.71
CA PHE A 127 -0.32 -4.51 7.68
C PHE A 127 -0.82 -5.90 8.00
N LEU A 128 0.01 -6.91 7.74
CA LEU A 128 -0.36 -8.31 7.95
C LEU A 128 0.46 -8.88 9.10
N ARG A 129 -0.23 -9.52 10.03
CA ARG A 129 0.39 -10.40 11.01
C ARG A 129 0.51 -11.80 10.41
N PRO A 130 1.67 -12.47 10.51
CA PRO A 130 1.80 -13.86 10.09
C PRO A 130 0.84 -14.70 10.93
N GLY A 131 -0.06 -15.43 10.26
CA GLY A 131 -0.93 -16.38 10.92
C GLY A 131 -0.10 -17.39 11.73
N SER A 132 -0.61 -17.77 12.90
CA SER A 132 0.04 -18.78 13.75
C SER A 132 0.16 -20.15 13.05
N GLY A 133 -0.61 -20.39 11.98
CA GLY A 133 -0.60 -21.62 11.20
C GLY A 133 0.17 -21.58 9.86
N SER A 134 0.72 -20.45 9.42
CA SER A 134 1.31 -20.31 8.08
C SER A 134 2.85 -20.37 8.05
N ARG A 135 3.47 -21.12 8.97
CA ARG A 135 4.92 -21.41 8.91
C ARG A 135 5.21 -22.82 8.41
N SER A 136 5.10 -22.99 7.09
CA SER A 136 5.89 -23.97 6.35
C SER A 136 5.85 -23.64 4.86
N ALA A 137 6.91 -23.00 4.38
CA ALA A 137 7.35 -23.06 2.99
C ALA A 137 8.73 -23.74 2.99
#